data_AF-A0A284RSC4-F1
#
_entry.id   AF-A0A284RSC4-F1
#
_cell.length_a   1.000
_cell.length_b   1.000
_cell.length_c   1.000
_cell.angle_alpha   90.00
_cell.angle_beta   90.00
_cell.angle_gamma   90.00
#
_symmetry.space_group_name_H-M   'P 1'
#
loop_
_entity.id
_entity.type
_entity.pdbx_description
1 polymer ?
#
loop_
_entity_poly.entity_id
_entity_poly.type
_entity_poly.pdbx_seq_one_letter_code
_entity_poly.pdbx_strand_id
1 'polypeptide(L)'
;MATLYRDLTSRAIIPCSIAAFLRYDRNIPADSSSLIINIAYSLCKLSYDLRCTISQVIEEKPWVLKMSITSAKEQFRLLLQEPLQGIHGLANRGPLVVIIDGLDECAVPRDILPVLAEGFEQDLCFVQLIIANRPLEHIQNVFNATKPPIPSINLDPSTDVDADRDIQFYIDSRFHDIYEGLPSDDSSEFRYQCEVLHVVDRLTDQAKGLFIWAVTVCDFISEFPCESRLKMLLDDRRIAIDSLSTLYHTALGAIVSKNSRKGIDLREHIRNVLYAIIAAGGPIHINRLNKASVVQDPDQCGDEWFRVLCIQVSVLCSP
;
A
#
# COMPACT_ATOMS: atom_id res chain seq x y z
N MET A 1 -3.60 8.84 7.95
CA MET A 1 -4.38 7.59 8.09
C MET A 1 -5.59 7.70 9.03
N ALA A 2 -5.55 8.48 10.14
CA ALA A 2 -6.72 8.66 11.02
C ALA A 2 -7.85 9.57 10.44
N THR A 3 -7.54 10.38 9.43
CA THR A 3 -8.43 11.40 8.86
C THR A 3 -9.44 10.83 7.87
N LEU A 4 -9.02 9.97 6.92
CA LEU A 4 -9.91 9.36 5.94
C LEU A 4 -10.99 8.47 6.58
N TYR A 5 -10.62 7.73 7.64
CA TYR A 5 -11.56 6.93 8.43
C TYR A 5 -12.65 7.80 9.10
N ARG A 6 -12.27 8.94 9.66
CA ARG A 6 -13.18 9.87 10.36
C ARG A 6 -14.12 10.58 9.37
N ASP A 7 -13.64 10.87 8.17
CA ASP A 7 -14.44 11.49 7.11
C ASP A 7 -15.43 10.51 6.46
N LEU A 8 -15.05 9.24 6.29
CA LEU A 8 -15.95 8.21 5.78
C LEU A 8 -17.04 7.81 6.80
N THR A 9 -16.69 7.76 8.09
CA THR A 9 -17.65 7.42 9.16
C THR A 9 -18.61 8.57 9.49
N SER A 10 -18.19 9.84 9.34
CA SER A 10 -19.07 11.00 9.57
C SER A 10 -20.14 11.21 8.50
N ARG A 11 -19.95 10.63 7.29
CA ARG A 11 -20.89 10.71 6.17
C ARG A 11 -21.77 9.46 6.01
N ALA A 12 -21.51 8.41 6.77
CA ALA A 12 -22.28 7.18 6.70
C ALA A 12 -23.62 7.32 7.47
N ILE A 13 -24.73 7.07 6.77
CA ILE A 13 -26.10 7.08 7.32
C ILE A 13 -26.29 5.93 8.33
N ILE A 14 -25.44 4.90 8.25
CA ILE A 14 -25.42 3.73 9.12
C ILE A 14 -24.04 3.67 9.80
N PRO A 15 -23.94 3.40 11.11
CA PRO A 15 -22.65 3.19 11.76
C PRO A 15 -21.96 1.93 11.22
N CYS A 16 -20.97 2.13 10.34
CA CYS A 16 -20.09 1.07 9.85
C CYS A 16 -18.86 0.98 10.75
N SER A 17 -18.45 -0.25 11.11
CA SER A 17 -17.23 -0.46 11.91
C SER A 17 -16.18 -1.22 11.11
N ILE A 18 -14.94 -0.71 11.08
CA ILE A 18 -13.82 -1.51 10.59
C ILE A 18 -13.54 -2.59 11.64
N ALA A 19 -13.87 -3.82 11.28
CA ALA A 19 -13.69 -5.00 12.10
C ALA A 19 -12.27 -5.54 12.04
N ALA A 20 -11.63 -5.46 10.87
CA ALA A 20 -10.26 -5.88 10.66
C ALA A 20 -9.61 -5.08 9.54
N PHE A 21 -8.35 -4.72 9.72
CA PHE A 21 -7.48 -4.17 8.68
C PHE A 21 -6.17 -4.97 8.70
N LEU A 22 -5.99 -5.81 7.69
CA LEU A 22 -4.80 -6.65 7.52
C LEU A 22 -4.02 -6.12 6.33
N ARG A 23 -2.74 -5.81 6.55
CA ARG A 23 -1.86 -5.35 5.46
C ARG A 23 -0.68 -6.29 5.33
N TYR A 24 -0.58 -6.93 4.19
CA TYR A 24 0.54 -7.74 3.80
C TYR A 24 1.58 -6.87 3.11
N ASP A 25 2.85 -7.16 3.40
CA ASP A 25 3.99 -6.49 2.82
C ASP A 25 5.00 -7.55 2.41
N ARG A 26 5.43 -7.55 1.16
CA ARG A 26 6.44 -8.50 0.66
C ARG A 26 7.75 -8.47 1.46
N ASN A 27 8.03 -7.36 2.14
CA ASN A 27 9.24 -7.20 2.95
C ASN A 27 9.08 -7.76 4.37
N ILE A 28 7.86 -8.11 4.77
CA ILE A 28 7.57 -8.67 6.08
C ILE A 28 7.17 -10.13 5.87
N PRO A 29 7.95 -11.11 6.38
CA PRO A 29 7.56 -12.50 6.33
C PRO A 29 6.19 -12.66 6.98
N ALA A 30 5.18 -12.91 6.16
CA ALA A 30 3.81 -13.06 6.61
C ALA A 30 3.36 -14.50 6.36
N ASP A 31 2.98 -15.17 7.44
CA ASP A 31 2.36 -16.48 7.35
C ASP A 31 0.91 -16.32 6.88
N SER A 32 0.69 -16.57 5.60
CA SER A 32 -0.64 -16.50 4.98
C SER A 32 -1.61 -17.53 5.57
N SER A 33 -1.12 -18.57 6.25
CA SER A 33 -1.97 -19.53 6.98
C SER A 33 -2.60 -18.94 8.24
N SER A 34 -2.13 -17.78 8.69
CA SER A 34 -2.70 -17.06 9.83
C SER A 34 -3.79 -16.06 9.46
N LEU A 35 -4.17 -15.92 8.18
CA LEU A 35 -5.10 -14.88 7.72
C LEU A 35 -6.44 -14.91 8.47
N ILE A 36 -7.10 -16.08 8.55
CA ILE A 36 -8.37 -16.26 9.28
C ILE A 36 -8.18 -15.96 10.78
N ILE A 37 -7.07 -16.42 11.36
CA ILE A 37 -6.73 -16.17 12.76
C ILE A 37 -6.57 -14.66 13.01
N ASN A 38 -5.94 -13.93 12.10
CA ASN A 38 -5.73 -12.49 12.21
C ASN A 38 -7.03 -11.69 12.07
N ILE A 39 -7.96 -12.15 11.22
CA ILE A 39 -9.31 -11.58 11.18
C ILE A 39 -10.02 -11.81 12.52
N ALA A 40 -10.01 -13.05 13.03
CA ALA A 40 -10.66 -13.39 14.30
C ALA A 40 -10.07 -12.60 15.47
N TYR A 41 -8.74 -12.47 15.53
CA TYR A 41 -8.04 -11.67 16.51
C TYR A 41 -8.41 -10.18 16.45
N SER A 42 -8.60 -9.63 15.24
CA SER A 42 -9.03 -8.24 15.05
C SER A 42 -10.48 -8.03 15.55
N LEU A 43 -11.38 -8.99 15.26
CA LEU A 43 -12.75 -8.99 15.77
C LEU A 43 -12.80 -9.04 17.31
N CYS A 44 -11.90 -9.80 17.96
CA CYS A 44 -11.77 -9.81 19.42
C CYS A 44 -11.44 -8.43 19.99
N LYS A 45 -10.78 -7.55 19.22
CA LYS A 45 -10.50 -6.17 19.67
C LYS A 45 -11.70 -5.25 19.52
N LEU A 46 -12.63 -5.57 18.63
CA LEU A 46 -13.76 -4.70 18.29
C LEU A 46 -14.81 -4.60 19.40
N SER A 47 -15.18 -5.72 20.03
CA SER A 47 -16.17 -5.71 21.11
C SER A 47 -15.93 -6.81 22.15
N TYR A 48 -16.53 -6.65 23.34
CA TYR A 48 -16.43 -7.64 24.40
C TYR A 48 -17.10 -8.98 24.01
N ASP A 49 -18.31 -8.94 23.44
CA ASP A 49 -19.04 -10.15 23.05
C ASP A 49 -18.24 -10.99 22.05
N LEU A 50 -17.69 -10.36 21.00
CA LEU A 50 -16.85 -11.03 19.99
C LEU A 50 -15.63 -11.68 20.62
N ARG A 51 -14.96 -10.97 21.53
CA ARG A 51 -13.81 -11.49 22.27
C ARG A 51 -14.19 -12.74 23.05
N CYS A 52 -15.28 -12.69 23.82
CA CYS A 52 -15.73 -13.81 24.63
C CYS A 52 -16.08 -15.03 23.77
N THR A 53 -16.88 -14.85 22.72
CA THR A 53 -17.31 -15.96 21.86
C THR A 53 -16.14 -16.60 21.13
N ILE A 54 -15.21 -15.82 20.55
CA ILE A 54 -14.05 -16.36 19.84
C ILE A 54 -13.05 -17.00 20.82
N SER A 55 -12.80 -16.37 21.98
CA SER A 55 -11.93 -16.93 23.01
C SER A 55 -12.45 -18.27 23.53
N GLN A 56 -13.77 -18.41 23.73
CA GLN A 56 -14.37 -19.68 24.14
C GLN A 56 -14.11 -20.79 23.12
N VAL A 57 -14.24 -20.52 21.81
CA VAL A 57 -13.89 -21.50 20.78
C VAL A 57 -12.43 -21.93 20.88
N ILE A 58 -11.51 -20.99 21.11
CA ILE A 58 -10.08 -21.29 21.24
C ILE A 58 -9.79 -22.10 22.51
N GLU A 59 -10.47 -21.80 23.62
CA GLU A 59 -10.33 -22.55 24.88
C GLU A 59 -10.83 -24.00 24.74
N GLU A 60 -11.97 -24.21 24.08
CA GLU A 60 -12.55 -25.54 23.83
C GLU A 60 -11.80 -26.33 22.76
N LYS A 61 -11.30 -25.64 21.72
CA LYS A 61 -10.65 -26.24 20.55
C LYS A 61 -9.29 -25.56 20.26
N PRO A 62 -8.27 -25.69 21.12
CA PRO A 62 -6.99 -25.00 20.92
C PRO A 62 -6.26 -25.38 19.62
N TRP A 63 -6.58 -26.56 19.06
CA TRP A 63 -6.04 -27.03 17.79
C TRP A 63 -6.49 -26.19 16.59
N VAL A 64 -7.54 -25.38 16.71
CA VAL A 64 -8.04 -24.52 15.61
C VAL A 64 -6.97 -23.53 15.14
N LEU A 65 -6.10 -23.08 16.05
CA LEU A 65 -4.99 -22.17 15.76
C LEU A 65 -3.81 -22.86 15.05
N LYS A 66 -3.79 -24.19 15.02
CA LYS A 66 -2.72 -25.01 14.42
C LYS A 66 -3.22 -25.81 13.22
N MET A 67 -4.44 -25.54 12.75
CA MET A 67 -4.99 -26.23 11.59
C MET A 67 -4.12 -25.98 10.36
N SER A 68 -3.95 -27.04 9.56
CA SER A 68 -3.35 -26.92 8.23
C SER A 68 -4.19 -25.98 7.37
N ILE A 69 -3.51 -25.31 6.45
CA ILE A 69 -4.14 -24.44 5.47
C ILE A 69 -5.19 -25.15 4.58
N THR A 70 -5.02 -26.46 4.37
CA THR A 70 -5.99 -27.32 3.68
C THR A 70 -7.34 -27.41 4.40
N SER A 71 -7.39 -26.97 5.66
CA SER A 71 -8.59 -26.90 6.49
C SER A 71 -9.08 -25.46 6.68
N ALA A 72 -8.69 -24.51 5.80
CA ALA A 72 -9.08 -23.10 5.87
C ALA A 72 -10.60 -22.91 6.01
N LYS A 73 -11.41 -23.69 5.30
CA LYS A 73 -12.88 -23.63 5.39
C LYS A 73 -13.38 -23.95 6.81
N GLU A 74 -12.83 -24.98 7.43
CA GLU A 74 -13.22 -25.38 8.80
C GLU A 74 -12.70 -24.37 9.83
N GLN A 75 -11.48 -23.86 9.65
CA GLN A 75 -10.93 -22.81 10.51
C GLN A 75 -11.76 -21.53 10.43
N PHE A 76 -12.19 -21.13 9.23
CA PHE A 76 -13.11 -20.01 9.02
C PHE A 76 -14.45 -20.24 9.71
N ARG A 77 -15.02 -21.44 9.54
CA ARG A 77 -16.29 -21.81 10.15
C ARG A 77 -16.25 -21.67 11.68
N LEU A 78 -15.20 -22.21 12.30
CA LEU A 78 -15.03 -22.21 13.75
C LEU A 78 -14.66 -20.84 14.34
N LEU A 79 -13.80 -20.07 13.68
CA LEU A 79 -13.28 -18.81 14.22
C LEU A 79 -14.06 -17.57 13.81
N LEU A 80 -14.80 -17.62 12.71
CA LEU A 80 -15.52 -16.48 12.14
C LEU A 80 -17.02 -16.78 12.03
N GLN A 81 -17.40 -17.80 11.27
CA GLN A 81 -18.82 -18.04 10.97
C GLN A 81 -19.67 -18.33 12.21
N GLU A 82 -19.34 -19.38 12.97
CA GLU A 82 -20.11 -19.75 14.17
C GLU A 82 -20.10 -18.62 15.23
N PRO A 83 -18.96 -17.99 15.56
CA PRO A 83 -18.94 -16.91 16.54
C PRO A 83 -19.77 -15.70 16.13
N LEU A 84 -19.72 -15.29 14.87
CA LEU A 84 -20.46 -14.13 14.38
C LEU A 84 -21.97 -14.39 14.33
N GLN A 85 -22.38 -15.61 13.95
CA GLN A 85 -23.78 -16.02 13.96
C GLN A 85 -24.34 -16.19 15.37
N GLY A 86 -23.51 -16.62 16.33
CA GLY A 86 -23.91 -16.87 17.71
C GLY A 86 -24.25 -15.61 18.51
N ILE A 87 -23.85 -14.41 18.04
CA ILE A 87 -24.10 -13.15 18.74
C ILE A 87 -25.43 -12.54 18.25
N HIS A 88 -26.46 -12.66 19.09
CA HIS A 88 -27.77 -12.10 18.80
C HIS A 88 -27.72 -10.58 18.55
N GLY A 89 -28.32 -10.17 17.44
CA GLY A 89 -28.42 -8.76 17.05
C GLY A 89 -27.10 -8.14 16.55
N LEU A 90 -26.04 -8.93 16.33
CA LEU A 90 -24.79 -8.41 15.76
C LEU A 90 -25.01 -7.76 14.39
N ALA A 91 -25.78 -8.41 13.51
CA ALA A 91 -26.15 -7.88 12.20
C ALA A 91 -26.93 -6.55 12.29
N ASN A 92 -27.67 -6.33 13.39
CA ASN A 92 -28.44 -5.10 13.60
C ASN A 92 -27.55 -3.92 14.06
N ARG A 93 -26.28 -4.16 14.40
CA ARG A 93 -25.34 -3.11 14.82
C ARG A 93 -24.76 -2.32 13.64
N GLY A 94 -25.04 -2.74 12.41
CA GLY A 94 -24.45 -2.19 11.19
C GLY A 94 -23.35 -3.08 10.62
N PRO A 95 -22.84 -2.75 9.42
CA PRO A 95 -21.90 -3.61 8.70
C PRO A 95 -20.52 -3.61 9.36
N LEU A 96 -19.92 -4.80 9.39
CA LEU A 96 -18.55 -5.04 9.82
C LEU A 96 -17.64 -5.08 8.59
N VAL A 97 -16.73 -4.13 8.47
CA VAL A 97 -15.83 -4.05 7.30
C VAL A 97 -14.52 -4.75 7.62
N VAL A 98 -14.17 -5.77 6.84
CA VAL A 98 -12.88 -6.45 6.83
C VAL A 98 -12.12 -6.00 5.61
N ILE A 99 -10.93 -5.45 5.82
CA ILE A 99 -10.06 -4.96 4.74
C ILE A 99 -8.78 -5.80 4.72
N ILE A 100 -8.47 -6.38 3.57
CA ILE A 100 -7.22 -7.10 3.32
C ILE A 100 -6.45 -6.35 2.24
N ASP A 101 -5.35 -5.74 2.63
CA ASP A 101 -4.49 -4.91 1.79
C ASP A 101 -3.21 -5.66 1.39
N GLY A 102 -2.94 -5.73 0.09
CA GLY A 102 -1.79 -6.44 -0.47
C GLY A 102 -1.93 -7.97 -0.43
N LEU A 103 -3.12 -8.54 -0.65
CA LEU A 103 -3.32 -10.00 -0.57
C LEU A 103 -2.30 -10.76 -1.45
N ASP A 104 -1.95 -10.25 -2.63
CA ASP A 104 -0.96 -10.86 -3.53
C ASP A 104 0.50 -10.80 -3.04
N GLU A 105 0.78 -10.04 -1.98
CA GLU A 105 2.12 -9.93 -1.39
C GLU A 105 2.39 -11.03 -0.36
N CYS A 106 1.37 -11.74 0.09
CA CYS A 106 1.56 -12.98 0.83
C CYS A 106 1.52 -14.17 -0.13
N ALA A 107 2.17 -15.28 0.24
CA ALA A 107 2.03 -16.53 -0.50
C ALA A 107 0.63 -17.11 -0.25
N VAL A 108 -0.41 -16.49 -0.83
CA VAL A 108 -1.82 -16.84 -0.61
C VAL A 108 -2.02 -18.30 -0.97
N PRO A 109 -2.40 -19.15 0.00
CA PRO A 109 -2.64 -20.54 -0.29
C PRO A 109 -3.91 -20.66 -1.13
N ARG A 110 -3.89 -21.50 -2.16
CA ARG A 110 -5.05 -21.68 -3.06
C ARG A 110 -6.34 -22.02 -2.31
N ASP A 111 -6.23 -22.68 -1.16
CA ASP A 111 -7.36 -23.12 -0.36
C ASP A 111 -8.07 -21.98 0.41
N ILE A 112 -7.43 -20.82 0.58
CA ILE A 112 -8.03 -19.68 1.30
C ILE A 112 -8.86 -18.76 0.40
N LEU A 113 -8.53 -18.69 -0.89
CA LEU A 113 -9.25 -17.82 -1.84
C LEU A 113 -10.74 -18.18 -1.94
N PRO A 114 -11.15 -19.47 -2.08
CA PRO A 114 -12.56 -19.83 -2.08
C PRO A 114 -13.26 -19.48 -0.76
N VAL A 115 -12.55 -19.60 0.37
CA VAL A 115 -13.08 -19.25 1.69
C VAL A 115 -13.33 -17.73 1.79
N LEU A 116 -12.46 -16.90 1.23
CA LEU A 116 -12.67 -15.45 1.18
C LEU A 116 -13.79 -15.07 0.20
N ALA A 117 -13.92 -15.77 -0.92
CA ALA A 117 -14.93 -15.50 -1.93
C ALA A 117 -16.35 -15.83 -1.44
N GLU A 118 -16.53 -16.99 -0.79
CA GLU A 118 -17.86 -17.51 -0.44
C GLU A 118 -18.18 -17.41 1.05
N GLY A 119 -17.16 -17.31 1.92
CA GLY A 119 -17.33 -17.47 3.36
C GLY A 119 -18.15 -16.37 4.03
N PHE A 120 -18.17 -15.16 3.46
CA PHE A 120 -18.93 -14.03 3.98
C PHE A 120 -20.31 -13.86 3.32
N GLU A 121 -20.74 -14.81 2.49
CA GLU A 121 -22.07 -14.80 1.88
C GLU A 121 -23.15 -15.27 2.86
N GLN A 122 -24.43 -15.10 2.44
CA GLN A 122 -25.62 -15.60 3.13
C GLN A 122 -25.71 -15.16 4.60
N ASP A 123 -25.30 -16.03 5.52
CA ASP A 123 -25.45 -15.85 6.97
C ASP A 123 -24.53 -14.76 7.54
N LEU A 124 -23.52 -14.32 6.80
CA LEU A 124 -22.60 -13.25 7.18
C LEU A 124 -22.76 -12.00 6.30
N CYS A 125 -23.93 -11.78 5.69
CA CYS A 125 -24.19 -10.63 4.81
C CYS A 125 -23.96 -9.24 5.45
N PHE A 126 -23.89 -9.17 6.78
CA PHE A 126 -23.53 -7.96 7.52
C PHE A 126 -22.01 -7.74 7.63
N VAL A 127 -21.19 -8.63 7.07
CA VAL A 127 -19.72 -8.47 6.98
C VAL A 127 -19.36 -8.11 5.54
N GLN A 128 -18.71 -6.97 5.36
CA GLN A 128 -18.25 -6.49 4.06
C GLN A 128 -16.75 -6.75 3.95
N LEU A 129 -16.37 -7.58 2.97
CA LEU A 129 -14.96 -7.86 2.69
C LEU A 129 -14.47 -6.99 1.54
N ILE A 130 -13.39 -6.25 1.80
CA ILE A 130 -12.67 -5.46 0.81
C ILE A 130 -11.28 -6.06 0.66
N ILE A 131 -10.94 -6.50 -0.55
CA ILE A 131 -9.62 -7.05 -0.85
C ILE A 131 -8.93 -6.12 -1.84
N ALA A 132 -7.74 -5.67 -1.46
CA ALA A 132 -6.82 -4.91 -2.26
C ALA A 132 -5.65 -5.79 -2.71
N ASN A 133 -5.47 -5.98 -4.02
CA ASN A 133 -4.38 -6.80 -4.57
C ASN A 133 -3.99 -6.39 -6.00
N ARG A 134 -2.85 -6.86 -6.50
CA ARG A 134 -2.49 -6.78 -7.93
C ARG A 134 -3.32 -7.74 -8.79
N PRO A 135 -3.55 -7.46 -10.08
CA PRO A 135 -4.34 -8.30 -10.99
C PRO A 135 -3.63 -9.62 -11.33
N LEU A 136 -3.56 -10.54 -10.38
CA LEU A 136 -3.00 -11.87 -10.59
C LEU A 136 -4.10 -12.83 -11.04
N GLU A 137 -3.88 -13.48 -12.18
CA GLU A 137 -4.86 -14.35 -12.85
C GLU A 137 -5.46 -15.41 -11.91
N HIS A 138 -4.62 -16.07 -11.10
CA HIS A 138 -5.08 -17.11 -10.18
C HIS A 138 -6.00 -16.59 -9.05
N ILE A 139 -5.88 -15.31 -8.68
CA ILE A 139 -6.75 -14.65 -7.71
C ILE A 139 -8.07 -14.27 -8.40
N GLN A 140 -7.96 -13.60 -9.55
CA GLN A 140 -9.11 -13.15 -10.34
C GLN A 140 -10.02 -14.30 -10.75
N ASN A 141 -9.44 -15.43 -11.17
CA ASN A 141 -10.20 -16.61 -11.59
C ASN A 141 -11.11 -17.15 -10.49
N VAL A 142 -10.69 -17.09 -9.22
CA VAL A 142 -11.53 -17.56 -8.09
C VAL A 142 -12.71 -16.63 -7.87
N PHE A 143 -12.46 -15.32 -7.79
CA PHE A 143 -13.51 -14.33 -7.55
C PHE A 143 -14.47 -14.15 -8.74
N ASN A 144 -14.01 -14.36 -9.98
CA ASN A 144 -14.86 -14.34 -11.17
C ASN A 144 -15.69 -15.62 -11.35
N ALA A 145 -15.28 -16.73 -10.73
CA ALA A 145 -15.99 -18.00 -10.82
C ALA A 145 -17.23 -18.08 -9.89
N THR A 146 -17.40 -17.13 -8.97
CA THR A 146 -18.59 -17.04 -8.11
C THR A 146 -19.86 -16.72 -8.91
N LYS A 147 -21.03 -16.95 -8.31
CA LYS A 147 -22.32 -16.71 -8.96
C LYS A 147 -23.25 -15.93 -8.04
N PRO A 148 -23.45 -14.61 -8.27
CA PRO A 148 -22.86 -13.80 -9.35
C PRO A 148 -21.34 -13.58 -9.15
N PRO A 149 -20.59 -13.22 -10.21
CA PRO A 149 -19.20 -12.82 -10.10
C PRO A 149 -19.03 -11.66 -9.12
N ILE A 150 -17.98 -11.71 -8.30
CA ILE A 150 -17.70 -10.66 -7.33
C ILE A 150 -17.26 -9.38 -8.07
N PRO A 151 -17.85 -8.21 -7.74
CA PRO A 151 -17.44 -6.95 -8.33
C PRO A 151 -15.96 -6.64 -8.05
N SER A 152 -15.24 -6.22 -9.09
CA SER A 152 -13.87 -5.76 -8.97
C SER A 152 -13.71 -4.39 -9.62
N ILE A 153 -12.93 -3.51 -8.97
CA ILE A 153 -12.58 -2.19 -9.46
C ILE A 153 -11.12 -2.25 -9.89
N ASN A 154 -10.87 -2.11 -11.19
CA ASN A 154 -9.52 -2.03 -11.71
C ASN A 154 -8.99 -0.59 -11.59
N LEU A 155 -7.95 -0.39 -10.78
CA LEU A 155 -7.24 0.89 -10.68
C LEU A 155 -5.89 0.81 -11.41
N ASP A 156 -5.82 0.06 -12.51
CA ASP A 156 -4.64 0.00 -13.36
C ASP A 156 -4.44 1.37 -14.03
N PRO A 157 -3.29 2.03 -13.76
CA PRO A 157 -2.90 3.32 -14.37
C PRO A 157 -3.04 3.38 -15.89
N SER A 158 -2.88 2.25 -16.59
CA SER A 158 -2.98 2.18 -18.06
C SER A 158 -4.41 2.21 -18.59
N THR A 159 -5.39 1.98 -17.72
CA THR A 159 -6.82 1.91 -18.07
C THR A 159 -7.68 2.94 -17.34
N ASP A 160 -7.13 3.56 -16.28
CA ASP A 160 -7.81 4.58 -15.50
C ASP A 160 -7.73 5.95 -16.20
N VAL A 161 -8.87 6.38 -16.74
CA VAL A 161 -9.01 7.66 -17.45
C VAL A 161 -8.96 8.88 -16.53
N ASP A 162 -9.13 8.70 -15.22
CA ASP A 162 -9.11 9.78 -14.23
C ASP A 162 -7.77 9.85 -13.48
N ALA A 163 -6.91 8.83 -13.58
CA ALA A 163 -5.62 8.79 -12.90
C ALA A 163 -4.73 10.01 -13.21
N ASP A 164 -4.64 10.42 -14.47
CA ASP A 164 -3.84 11.59 -14.85
C ASP A 164 -4.43 12.90 -14.28
N ARG A 165 -5.76 13.01 -14.18
CA ARG A 165 -6.42 14.19 -13.58
C ARG A 165 -6.12 14.27 -12.09
N ASP A 166 -6.22 13.14 -11.39
CA ASP A 166 -5.96 13.09 -9.95
C ASP A 166 -4.46 13.29 -9.64
N ILE A 167 -3.57 12.79 -10.51
CA ILE A 167 -2.13 13.07 -10.44
C ILE A 167 -1.85 14.55 -10.66
N GLN A 168 -2.47 15.18 -11.66
CA GLN A 168 -2.32 16.61 -11.91
C GLN A 168 -2.72 17.41 -10.67
N PHE A 169 -3.89 17.10 -10.10
CA PHE A 169 -4.38 17.73 -8.88
C PHE A 169 -3.41 17.53 -7.70
N TYR A 170 -2.88 16.32 -7.53
CA TYR A 170 -1.88 16.04 -6.50
C TYR A 170 -0.61 16.88 -6.71
N ILE A 171 -0.08 16.91 -7.93
CA ILE A 171 1.13 17.69 -8.27
C ILE A 171 0.87 19.17 -8.01
N ASP A 172 -0.23 19.74 -8.50
CA ASP A 172 -0.62 21.13 -8.25
C ASP A 172 -0.66 21.45 -6.75
N SER A 173 -1.31 20.59 -5.96
CA SER A 173 -1.38 20.76 -4.49
C SER A 173 0.01 20.73 -3.86
N ARG A 174 0.89 19.80 -4.27
CA ARG A 174 2.26 19.70 -3.72
C ARG A 174 3.11 20.90 -4.10
N PHE A 175 2.99 21.40 -5.32
CA PHE A 175 3.70 22.60 -5.74
C PHE A 175 3.21 23.84 -4.99
N HIS A 176 1.90 23.93 -4.71
CA HIS A 176 1.38 24.98 -3.84
C HIS A 176 2.04 24.95 -2.46
N ASP A 177 2.15 23.78 -1.82
CA ASP A 177 2.84 23.63 -0.53
C ASP A 177 4.32 24.07 -0.61
N ILE A 178 5.02 23.73 -1.72
CA ILE A 178 6.41 24.14 -1.95
C ILE A 178 6.51 25.66 -2.03
N TYR A 179 5.60 26.32 -2.74
CA TYR A 179 5.61 27.78 -2.90
C TYR A 179 5.41 28.50 -1.57
N GLU A 180 4.51 28.01 -0.72
CA GLU A 180 4.24 28.56 0.62
C GLU A 180 5.42 28.34 1.59
N GLY A 181 6.23 27.31 1.36
CA GLY A 181 7.42 27.01 2.16
C GLY A 181 8.67 27.85 1.83
N LEU A 182 8.65 28.61 0.73
CA LEU A 182 9.80 29.39 0.24
C LEU A 182 9.72 30.87 0.66
N PRO A 183 10.86 31.58 0.80
CA PRO A 183 10.87 33.04 0.89
C PRO A 183 10.15 33.68 -0.31
N SER A 184 9.48 34.82 -0.13
CA SER A 184 8.59 35.40 -1.15
C SER A 184 9.25 35.65 -2.52
N ASP A 185 10.50 36.09 -2.53
CA ASP A 185 11.25 36.35 -3.77
C ASP A 185 11.59 35.03 -4.50
N ASP A 186 12.09 34.02 -3.76
CA ASP A 186 12.42 32.69 -4.29
C ASP A 186 11.17 31.94 -4.77
N SER A 187 10.05 32.09 -4.04
CA SER A 187 8.75 31.50 -4.38
C SER A 187 8.23 32.05 -5.71
N SER A 188 8.30 33.37 -5.90
CA SER A 188 7.85 34.03 -7.12
C SER A 188 8.66 33.61 -8.34
N GLU A 189 10.00 33.56 -8.20
CA GLU A 189 10.90 33.10 -9.26
C GLU A 189 10.66 31.62 -9.59
N PHE A 190 10.62 30.75 -8.58
CA PHE A 190 10.42 29.32 -8.79
C PHE A 190 9.06 29.01 -9.42
N ARG A 191 8.00 29.70 -9.00
CA ARG A 191 6.67 29.59 -9.62
C ARG A 191 6.67 30.03 -11.08
N TYR A 192 7.30 31.16 -11.40
CA TYR A 192 7.44 31.62 -12.79
C TYR A 192 8.14 30.57 -13.66
N GLN A 193 9.21 29.95 -13.17
CA GLN A 193 9.89 28.87 -13.89
C GLN A 193 8.98 27.65 -14.09
N CYS A 194 8.16 27.30 -13.10
CA CYS A 194 7.22 26.19 -13.20
C CYS A 194 6.16 26.42 -14.29
N GLU A 195 5.63 27.65 -14.36
CA GLU A 195 4.64 28.07 -15.34
C GLU A 195 5.25 28.08 -16.77
N VAL A 196 6.44 28.68 -16.94
CA VAL A 196 7.13 28.75 -18.24
C VAL A 196 7.48 27.36 -18.79
N LEU A 197 7.88 26.44 -17.92
CA LEU A 197 8.26 25.09 -18.32
C LEU A 197 7.07 24.12 -18.43
N HIS A 198 5.85 24.56 -18.12
CA HIS A 198 4.66 23.72 -18.01
C HIS A 198 4.92 22.49 -17.13
N VAL A 199 5.53 22.71 -15.96
CA VAL A 199 6.03 21.62 -15.10
C VAL A 199 4.92 20.65 -14.75
N VAL A 200 3.79 21.15 -14.25
CA VAL A 200 2.69 20.30 -13.78
C VAL A 200 2.20 19.37 -14.90
N ASP A 201 1.84 19.93 -16.06
CA ASP A 201 1.32 19.15 -17.18
C ASP A 201 2.33 18.10 -17.67
N ARG A 202 3.61 18.47 -17.76
CA ARG A 202 4.66 17.56 -18.24
C ARG A 202 4.98 16.47 -17.22
N LEU A 203 4.98 16.79 -15.93
CA LEU A 203 5.18 15.79 -14.88
C LEU A 203 3.97 14.83 -14.83
N THR A 204 2.74 15.32 -14.98
CA THR A 204 1.56 14.47 -15.11
C THR A 204 1.69 13.52 -16.29
N ASP A 205 2.04 14.02 -17.49
CA ASP A 205 2.23 13.15 -18.66
C ASP A 205 3.34 12.12 -18.45
N GLN A 206 4.43 12.50 -17.76
CA GLN A 206 5.53 11.58 -17.45
C GLN A 206 5.16 10.53 -16.40
N ALA A 207 4.18 10.81 -15.52
CA ALA A 207 3.74 9.87 -14.49
C ALA A 207 3.06 8.64 -15.09
N LYS A 208 2.42 8.75 -16.26
CA LYS A 208 1.70 7.63 -16.94
C LYS A 208 0.75 6.90 -15.96
N GLY A 209 -0.07 7.67 -15.25
CA GLY A 209 -0.99 7.17 -14.22
C GLY A 209 -0.34 6.64 -12.92
N LEU A 210 0.99 6.69 -12.76
CA LEU A 210 1.67 6.16 -11.57
C LEU A 210 1.83 7.24 -10.49
N PHE A 211 0.89 7.27 -9.54
CA PHE A 211 0.95 8.18 -8.39
C PHE A 211 2.28 8.18 -7.64
N ILE A 212 2.90 7.02 -7.49
CA ILE A 212 4.20 6.94 -6.81
C ILE A 212 5.28 7.74 -7.50
N TRP A 213 5.24 7.80 -8.83
CA TRP A 213 6.17 8.59 -9.59
C TRP A 213 5.97 10.07 -9.26
N ALA A 214 4.71 10.53 -9.24
CA ALA A 214 4.36 11.90 -8.89
C ALA A 214 4.78 12.26 -7.46
N VAL A 215 4.52 11.38 -6.48
CA VAL A 215 4.96 11.54 -5.08
C VAL A 215 6.48 11.69 -5.02
N THR A 216 7.21 10.74 -5.62
CA THR A 216 8.67 10.71 -5.57
C THR A 216 9.29 11.94 -6.23
N VAL A 217 8.73 12.39 -7.35
CA VAL A 217 9.20 13.60 -8.03
C VAL A 217 8.91 14.85 -7.22
N CYS A 218 7.70 14.99 -6.67
CA CYS A 218 7.35 16.13 -5.82
C CYS A 218 8.25 16.20 -4.60
N ASP A 219 8.55 15.07 -3.95
CA ASP A 219 9.44 15.03 -2.78
C ASP A 219 10.88 15.39 -3.18
N PHE A 220 11.38 14.84 -4.30
CA PHE A 220 12.68 15.21 -4.85
C PHE A 220 12.77 16.70 -5.20
N ILE A 221 11.69 17.33 -5.69
CA ILE A 221 11.69 18.77 -5.96
C ILE A 221 11.64 19.56 -4.64
N SER A 222 10.77 19.15 -3.71
CA SER A 222 10.54 19.81 -2.42
C SER A 222 11.81 19.94 -1.58
N GLU A 223 12.70 18.94 -1.63
CA GLU A 223 13.99 18.98 -0.93
C GLU A 223 14.88 20.17 -1.35
N PHE A 224 14.80 20.60 -2.62
CA PHE A 224 15.60 21.71 -3.15
C PHE A 224 14.92 22.29 -4.39
N PRO A 225 13.94 23.20 -4.20
CA PRO A 225 13.16 23.76 -5.29
C PRO A 225 14.06 24.66 -6.17
N CYS A 226 14.45 24.17 -7.35
CA CYS A 226 15.25 24.96 -8.28
C CYS A 226 15.06 24.54 -9.74
N GLU A 227 15.28 25.50 -10.64
CA GLU A 227 15.14 25.32 -12.08
C GLU A 227 15.96 24.14 -12.63
N SER A 228 17.18 23.92 -12.10
CA SER A 228 18.03 22.81 -12.56
C SER A 228 17.42 21.44 -12.29
N ARG A 229 16.69 21.24 -11.18
CA ARG A 229 16.00 19.97 -10.89
C ARG A 229 14.79 19.79 -11.80
N LEU A 230 14.05 20.87 -12.09
CA LEU A 230 12.94 20.85 -13.05
C LEU A 230 13.44 20.43 -14.43
N LYS A 231 14.43 21.13 -14.99
CA LYS A 231 15.00 20.83 -16.30
C LYS A 231 15.53 19.39 -16.40
N MET A 232 16.21 18.92 -15.35
CA MET A 232 16.71 17.54 -15.32
C MET A 232 15.59 16.49 -15.45
N LEU A 233 14.47 16.67 -14.74
CA LEU A 233 13.33 15.76 -14.80
C LEU A 233 12.58 15.87 -16.15
N LEU A 234 12.47 17.09 -16.66
CA LEU A 234 11.73 17.39 -17.86
C LEU A 234 12.47 17.02 -19.16
N ASP A 235 13.80 17.16 -19.20
CA ASP A 235 14.62 16.95 -20.42
C ASP A 235 14.99 15.48 -20.65
N ASP A 236 14.92 14.63 -19.63
CA ASP A 236 15.24 13.21 -19.78
C ASP A 236 14.03 12.42 -20.30
N ARG A 237 13.92 12.35 -21.63
CA ARG A 237 12.89 11.55 -22.34
C ARG A 237 12.92 10.05 -22.01
N ARG A 238 13.98 9.54 -21.38
CA ARG A 238 14.05 8.13 -20.93
C ARG A 238 13.11 7.85 -19.76
N ILE A 239 12.73 8.88 -18.99
CA ILE A 239 11.81 8.75 -17.84
C ILE A 239 10.42 8.29 -18.27
N ALA A 240 10.04 8.44 -19.55
CA ALA A 240 8.70 8.09 -20.03
C ALA A 240 8.49 6.61 -20.43
N ILE A 241 9.55 5.79 -20.54
CA ILE A 241 9.46 4.43 -21.15
C ILE A 241 9.59 3.30 -20.11
N ASP A 242 10.16 3.59 -18.93
CA ASP A 242 10.22 2.69 -17.76
C ASP A 242 10.29 3.56 -16.49
N SER A 243 9.15 4.16 -16.14
CA SER A 243 9.09 5.41 -15.36
C SER A 243 9.66 5.31 -13.96
N LEU A 244 9.52 4.17 -13.27
CA LEU A 244 10.11 3.94 -11.96
C LEU A 244 11.62 3.67 -12.03
N SER A 245 12.05 2.70 -12.85
CA SER A 245 13.48 2.35 -13.00
C SER A 245 14.31 3.56 -13.44
N THR A 246 13.76 4.35 -14.36
CA THR A 246 14.45 5.51 -14.89
C THR A 246 14.43 6.68 -13.91
N LEU A 247 13.33 6.90 -13.19
CA LEU A 247 13.28 7.89 -12.12
C LEU A 247 14.35 7.59 -11.05
N TYR A 248 14.47 6.33 -10.62
CA TYR A 248 15.53 5.93 -9.69
C TYR A 248 16.92 6.16 -10.28
N HIS A 249 17.15 5.82 -11.54
CA HIS A 249 18.42 6.09 -12.21
C HIS A 249 18.77 7.58 -12.29
N THR A 250 17.80 8.44 -12.62
CA THR A 250 18.00 9.89 -12.74
C THR A 250 18.20 10.54 -11.38
N ALA A 251 17.39 10.18 -10.37
CA ALA A 251 17.55 10.66 -9.00
C ALA A 251 18.91 10.27 -8.41
N LEU A 252 19.31 9.00 -8.53
CA LEU A 252 20.62 8.53 -8.09
C LEU A 252 21.76 9.18 -8.88
N GLY A 253 21.60 9.36 -10.19
CA GLY A 253 22.56 10.07 -11.05
C GLY A 253 22.76 11.53 -10.61
N ALA A 254 21.69 12.23 -10.26
CA ALA A 254 21.71 13.60 -9.76
C ALA A 254 22.48 13.70 -8.44
N ILE A 255 22.20 12.80 -7.49
CA ILE A 255 22.89 12.73 -6.18
C ILE A 255 24.38 12.48 -6.36
N VAL A 256 24.76 11.58 -7.28
CA VAL A 256 26.17 11.28 -7.58
C VAL A 256 26.87 12.47 -8.24
N SER A 257 26.21 13.15 -9.19
CA SER A 257 26.79 14.28 -9.94
C SER A 257 27.00 15.54 -9.09
N LYS A 258 26.10 15.85 -8.14
CA LYS A 258 26.27 16.98 -7.22
C LYS A 258 27.43 16.79 -6.23
N ASN A 259 27.82 15.53 -5.96
CA ASN A 259 28.91 15.17 -5.05
C ASN A 259 30.27 14.98 -5.77
N SER A 260 30.46 15.56 -6.96
CA SER A 260 31.60 15.31 -7.86
C SER A 260 33.01 15.58 -7.29
N ARG A 261 33.17 16.27 -6.15
CA ARG A 261 34.48 16.36 -5.45
C ARG A 261 34.88 15.04 -4.73
N LYS A 262 33.94 14.11 -4.55
CA LYS A 262 34.11 12.73 -4.02
C LYS A 262 33.45 11.66 -4.92
N GLY A 263 33.05 12.01 -6.14
CA GLY A 263 32.04 11.27 -6.95
C GLY A 263 32.42 9.84 -7.37
N ILE A 264 33.68 9.43 -7.25
CA ILE A 264 34.11 8.05 -7.49
C ILE A 264 33.73 7.12 -6.31
N ASP A 265 33.55 7.67 -5.11
CA ASP A 265 33.31 6.89 -3.90
C ASP A 265 31.80 6.66 -3.64
N LEU A 266 30.96 7.67 -3.84
CA LEU A 266 29.52 7.58 -3.55
C LEU A 266 28.77 6.62 -4.49
N ARG A 267 29.14 6.58 -5.77
CA ARG A 267 28.55 5.64 -6.74
C ARG A 267 28.84 4.20 -6.34
N GLU A 268 30.07 3.90 -5.95
CA GLU A 268 30.47 2.57 -5.48
C GLU A 268 29.78 2.23 -4.15
N HIS A 269 29.64 3.18 -3.23
CA HIS A 269 28.89 2.98 -1.99
C HIS A 269 27.42 2.63 -2.25
N ILE A 270 26.73 3.38 -3.12
CA ILE A 270 25.35 3.08 -3.51
C ILE A 270 25.25 1.69 -4.15
N ARG A 271 26.17 1.35 -5.07
CA ARG A 271 26.21 0.01 -5.68
C ARG A 271 26.42 -1.08 -4.63
N ASN A 272 27.34 -0.89 -3.68
CA ASN A 272 27.63 -1.87 -2.64
C ASN A 272 26.44 -2.08 -1.69
N VAL A 273 25.72 -1.02 -1.34
CA VAL A 273 24.48 -1.11 -0.56
C VAL A 273 23.41 -1.87 -1.35
N LEU A 274 23.19 -1.54 -2.62
CA LEU A 274 22.23 -2.24 -3.47
C LEU A 274 22.60 -3.71 -3.67
N TYR A 275 23.88 -4.02 -3.89
CA TYR A 275 24.38 -5.40 -3.96
C TYR A 275 24.15 -6.15 -2.66
N ALA A 276 24.41 -5.53 -1.51
CA ALA A 276 24.16 -6.14 -0.21
C ALA A 276 22.66 -6.46 -0.05
N ILE A 277 21.77 -5.51 -0.36
CA ILE A 277 20.30 -5.67 -0.32
C ILE A 277 19.85 -6.84 -1.22
N ILE A 278 20.30 -6.87 -2.47
CA ILE A 278 19.95 -7.93 -3.42
C ILE A 278 20.49 -9.29 -2.95
N ALA A 279 21.73 -9.34 -2.48
CA ALA A 279 22.36 -10.58 -2.02
C ALA A 279 21.74 -11.14 -0.73
N ALA A 280 21.18 -10.29 0.13
CA ALA A 280 20.53 -10.72 1.37
C ALA A 280 19.14 -11.32 1.15
N GLY A 281 18.48 -11.03 0.03
CA GLY A 281 17.15 -11.59 -0.29
C GLY A 281 16.03 -11.20 0.70
N GLY A 282 16.20 -10.10 1.45
CA GLY A 282 15.24 -9.60 2.46
C GLY A 282 15.71 -8.29 3.12
N PRO A 283 14.91 -7.70 4.03
CA PRO A 283 15.24 -6.42 4.66
C PRO A 283 16.56 -6.47 5.42
N ILE A 284 17.46 -5.50 5.16
CA ILE A 284 18.74 -5.39 5.85
C ILE A 284 18.67 -4.29 6.89
N HIS A 285 18.97 -4.65 8.13
CA HIS A 285 19.13 -3.69 9.22
C HIS A 285 20.36 -2.79 8.96
N ILE A 286 20.24 -1.47 9.17
CA ILE A 286 21.29 -0.49 8.82
C ILE A 286 22.67 -0.80 9.44
N ASN A 287 22.69 -1.39 10.64
CA ASN A 287 23.89 -1.86 11.32
C ASN A 287 24.66 -2.98 10.59
N ARG A 288 24.00 -3.74 9.70
CA ARG A 288 24.66 -4.72 8.82
C ARG A 288 25.20 -4.09 7.55
N LEU A 289 24.59 -3.03 7.04
CA LEU A 289 25.12 -2.24 5.92
C LEU A 289 26.42 -1.53 6.33
N ASN A 290 26.45 -0.94 7.52
CA ASN A 290 27.65 -0.26 8.07
C ASN A 290 28.84 -1.21 8.33
N LYS A 291 28.61 -2.52 8.43
CA LYS A 291 29.68 -3.52 8.55
C LYS A 291 30.19 -4.02 7.19
N ALA A 292 29.40 -3.87 6.14
CA ALA A 292 29.78 -4.24 4.77
C ALA A 292 30.47 -3.07 4.02
N SER A 293 30.22 -1.83 4.43
CA SER A 293 30.87 -0.63 3.91
C SER A 293 31.83 -0.05 4.96
N VAL A 294 33.14 -0.16 4.72
CA VAL A 294 34.16 0.36 5.64
C VAL A 294 34.22 1.89 5.53
N VAL A 295 33.42 2.61 6.34
CA VAL A 295 33.74 3.97 6.86
C VAL A 295 33.00 4.17 8.20
N GLN A 296 33.76 4.56 9.23
CA GLN A 296 33.26 5.06 10.52
C GLN A 296 32.81 6.52 10.38
N ASP A 297 31.54 6.82 10.63
CA ASP A 297 31.12 7.67 11.76
C ASP A 297 29.57 7.65 11.87
N PRO A 298 29.00 7.53 13.09
CA PRO A 298 27.56 7.52 13.32
C PRO A 298 27.09 8.92 13.68
N ASP A 299 26.12 9.46 12.94
CA ASP A 299 24.97 10.19 13.52
C ASP A 299 24.09 10.83 12.44
N GLN A 300 22.78 10.75 12.70
CA GLN A 300 21.65 11.46 12.09
C GLN A 300 20.91 10.85 10.88
N CYS A 301 19.59 10.95 10.99
CA CYS A 301 18.50 10.66 10.04
C CYS A 301 18.11 9.17 9.97
N GLY A 302 16.93 8.74 10.42
CA GLY A 302 15.61 9.39 10.37
C GLY A 302 14.71 8.42 9.61
N ASP A 303 14.13 7.46 10.33
CA ASP A 303 13.31 6.37 9.78
C ASP A 303 11.97 6.91 9.27
N GLU A 304 11.76 6.91 7.95
CA GLU A 304 10.45 6.77 7.30
C GLU A 304 10.64 6.95 5.79
N TRP A 305 10.68 5.89 4.95
CA TRP A 305 10.27 5.97 3.54
C TRP A 305 9.96 4.60 2.90
N PHE A 306 8.96 4.64 2.02
CA PHE A 306 8.50 3.69 1.00
C PHE A 306 7.51 2.58 1.39
N ARG A 307 6.23 2.82 1.10
CA ARG A 307 5.28 1.79 0.68
C ARG A 307 4.55 2.29 -0.56
N VAL A 308 4.59 1.49 -1.63
CA VAL A 308 3.96 1.81 -2.92
C VAL A 308 3.02 0.68 -3.24
N LEU A 309 1.74 1.00 -3.40
CA LEU A 309 0.71 0.04 -3.69
C LEU A 309 -0.10 0.56 -4.89
N CYS A 310 -0.09 -0.19 -5.99
CA CYS A 310 -1.18 -0.11 -6.98
C CYS A 310 -2.26 -1.07 -6.48
N ILE A 311 -3.45 -0.53 -6.22
CA ILE A 311 -4.51 -1.19 -5.47
C ILE A 311 -5.61 -1.57 -6.44
N GLN A 312 -5.84 -2.85 -6.73
CA GLN A 312 -7.15 -3.24 -7.28
C GLN A 312 -8.08 -3.50 -6.10
N VAL A 313 -9.19 -2.76 -5.97
CA VAL A 313 -10.15 -2.97 -4.88
C VAL A 313 -11.26 -3.90 -5.38
N SER A 314 -11.35 -5.10 -4.82
CA SER A 314 -12.52 -5.97 -4.97
C SER A 314 -13.48 -5.68 -3.82
N VAL A 315 -14.71 -5.30 -4.14
CA VAL A 315 -15.76 -4.99 -3.15
C VAL A 315 -16.78 -6.12 -3.19
N LEU A 316 -16.82 -6.92 -2.11
CA LEU A 316 -17.89 -7.89 -1.89
C LEU A 316 -19.12 -7.15 -1.33
N CYS A 317 -20.08 -6.82 -2.19
CA CYS A 317 -21.42 -6.43 -1.79
C CYS A 317 -22.42 -7.29 -2.56
N SER A 318 -23.25 -8.06 -1.85
CA SER A 318 -24.47 -8.61 -2.43
C SER A 318 -25.47 -7.47 -2.66
N PRO A 319 -26.27 -7.52 -3.74
CA PRO A 319 -27.24 -6.48 -4.10
C PRO A 319 -28.34 -6.28 -3.06
#